data_AF-A0A528V8M9-F1
#
_entry.id   AF-A0A528V8M9-F1
#
_cell.length_a   1.000
_cell.length_b   1.000
_cell.length_c   1.000
_cell.angle_alpha   90.00
_cell.angle_beta   90.00
_cell.angle_gamma   90.00
#
_symmetry.space_group_name_H-M   'P 1'
#
loop_
_entity.id
_entity.type
_entity.pdbx_description
1 polymer ?
#
loop_
_entity_poly.entity_id
_entity_poly.type
_entity_poly.pdbx_seq_one_letter_code
_entity_poly.pdbx_strand_id
1 'polypeptide(L)' 'MKLSVVDMHTGGEPLRIVTGGYPRIPAGTILEKRAYVRDHLDHLRKILM' A
#
# COMPACT_ATOMS: atom_id res chain seq x y z
N MET A 1 1.39 -7.72 -13.51
CA MET A 1 0.77 -7.58 -12.18
C MET A 1 -0.24 -6.45 -12.25
N LYS A 2 -1.44 -6.61 -11.68
CA LYS A 2 -2.49 -5.56 -11.68
C LYS A 2 -2.83 -5.21 -10.24
N LEU A 3 -2.73 -3.92 -9.89
CA LEU A 3 -3.17 -3.40 -8.60
C LEU A 3 -4.61 -2.91 -8.72
N SER A 4 -5.45 -3.26 -7.74
CA SER A 4 -6.81 -2.75 -7.61
C SER A 4 -6.84 -1.73 -6.49
N VAL A 5 -7.41 -0.56 -6.77
CA VAL A 5 -7.48 0.54 -5.81
C VAL A 5 -8.88 1.14 -5.77
N VAL A 6 -9.21 1.74 -4.62
CA VAL A 6 -10.37 2.61 -4.44
C VAL A 6 -9.85 3.97 -3.96
N ASP A 7 -10.11 5.00 -4.74
CA ASP A 7 -9.77 6.38 -4.41
C ASP A 7 -10.92 7.05 -3.66
N MET A 8 -10.59 7.80 -2.62
CA MET A 8 -11.53 8.50 -1.75
C MET A 8 -10.91 9.77 -1.18
N HIS A 9 -11.70 10.56 -0.46
CA HIS A 9 -11.21 11.73 0.26
C HIS A 9 -11.94 11.94 1.58
N THR A 10 -11.26 12.58 2.52
CA THR A 10 -11.85 13.05 3.78
C THR A 10 -11.54 14.54 3.90
N GLY A 11 -12.55 15.40 3.86
CA GLY A 11 -12.34 16.85 3.95
C GLY A 11 -11.56 17.46 2.77
N GLY A 12 -11.53 16.79 1.61
CA GLY A 12 -10.75 17.20 0.44
C GLY A 12 -9.36 16.55 0.37
N GLU A 13 -8.88 15.96 1.47
CA GLU A 13 -7.59 15.27 1.50
C GLU A 13 -7.70 13.90 0.82
N PRO A 14 -6.89 13.62 -0.22
CA PRO A 14 -6.98 12.38 -0.98
C PRO A 14 -6.43 11.18 -0.20
N LEU A 15 -7.09 10.04 -0.35
CA LEU A 15 -6.69 8.75 0.16
C LEU A 15 -6.91 7.68 -0.91
N ARG A 16 -5.95 6.78 -1.06
CA ARG A 16 -6.04 5.63 -1.97
C ARG A 16 -5.92 4.34 -1.17
N ILE A 17 -6.94 3.48 -1.25
CA ILE A 17 -6.93 2.16 -0.61
C ILE A 17 -6.59 1.10 -1.66
N VAL A 18 -5.50 0.36 -1.44
CA VAL A 18 -5.18 -0.82 -2.23
C VAL A 18 -6.05 -1.99 -1.76
N THR A 19 -6.89 -2.52 -2.65
CA THR A 19 -7.84 -3.60 -2.35
C THR A 19 -7.44 -4.95 -2.94
N GLY A 20 -6.46 -4.97 -3.87
CA GLY A 20 -6.00 -6.22 -4.49
C GLY A 20 -4.72 -6.08 -5.28
N GLY A 21 -4.09 -7.23 -5.54
CA GLY A 21 -2.86 -7.32 -6.35
C GLY A 21 -1.56 -6.97 -5.62
N TYR A 22 -1.63 -6.61 -4.34
CA TYR A 22 -0.46 -6.35 -3.52
C TYR A 22 0.25 -7.66 -3.16
N PRO A 23 1.60 -7.74 -3.19
CA PRO A 23 2.34 -8.94 -2.79
C PRO A 23 2.04 -9.33 -1.34
N ARG A 24 2.25 -10.61 -1.03
CA ARG A 24 2.11 -11.11 0.34
C ARG A 24 3.11 -10.38 1.26
N ILE A 25 2.57 -9.76 2.32
CA ILE A 25 3.37 -9.19 3.40
C ILE A 25 3.54 -10.26 4.48
N PRO A 26 4.75 -10.49 5.02
CA PRO A 26 4.96 -11.40 6.14
C PRO A 26 4.05 -11.12 7.35
N ALA A 27 3.77 -12.15 8.14
CA ALA A 27 3.05 -12.00 9.40
C ALA A 27 3.92 -11.23 10.42
N GLY A 28 3.27 -10.56 11.38
CA GLY A 28 3.92 -9.71 12.37
C GLY A 28 3.05 -8.53 12.79
N THR A 29 3.62 -7.66 13.61
CA THR A 29 3.05 -6.37 14.01
C THR A 29 2.88 -5.43 12.81
N ILE A 30 2.06 -4.38 12.96
CA ILE A 30 1.91 -3.37 11.91
C ILE A 30 3.23 -2.63 11.63
N LEU A 31 4.09 -2.44 12.64
CA LEU A 31 5.39 -1.79 12.48
C LEU A 31 6.35 -2.65 11.65
N GLU A 32 6.38 -3.97 11.88
CA GLU A 32 7.20 -4.91 11.09
C GLU A 32 6.70 -4.98 9.64
N LYS A 33 5.38 -5.01 9.43
CA LYS A 33 4.78 -4.97 8.08
C LYS A 33 5.13 -3.67 7.35
N ARG A 34 5.07 -2.52 8.05
CA ARG A 34 5.44 -1.21 7.49
C ARG A 34 6.92 -1.17 7.11
N ALA A 35 7.80 -1.66 7.97
CA ALA A 35 9.24 -1.74 7.68
C ALA A 35 9.50 -2.63 6.46
N TYR A 36 8.88 -3.82 6.39
CA TYR A 36 9.01 -4.72 5.25
C TYR A 36 8.60 -4.06 3.94
N VAL A 37 7.43 -3.41 3.90
CA VAL A 37 6.93 -2.74 2.69
C VAL A 37 7.87 -1.60 2.28
N ARG A 38 8.37 -0.80 3.23
CA ARG A 38 9.33 0.27 2.96
C ARG A 38 10.64 -0.28 2.37
N ASP A 39 11.16 -1.36 2.94
CA ASP A 39 12.50 -1.84 2.61
C ASP A 39 12.54 -2.73 1.35
N HIS A 40 11.42 -3.39 1.00
CA HIS A 40 11.37 -4.38 -0.10
C HIS A 40 10.37 -4.03 -1.20
N LEU A 41 9.32 -3.26 -0.91
CA LEU A 41 8.19 -3.03 -1.82
C LEU A 41 7.95 -1.54 -2.14
N ASP A 42 8.92 -0.65 -1.86
CA ASP A 42 8.78 0.80 -2.09
C ASP A 42 8.49 1.16 -3.55
N HIS A 43 8.91 0.33 -4.50
CA HIS A 43 8.58 0.50 -5.91
C HIS A 43 7.06 0.51 -6.18
N LEU A 44 6.26 -0.20 -5.37
CA LEU A 44 4.80 -0.17 -5.49
C LEU A 44 4.23 1.16 -5.01
N ARG A 45 4.77 1.71 -3.90
CA ARG A 45 4.37 3.03 -3.41
C ARG A 45 4.65 4.11 -4.45
N LYS A 46 5.83 4.09 -5.09
CA LYS A 46 6.23 5.04 -6.15
C LYS A 46 5.39 4.98 -7.44
N ILE A 47 4.74 3.84 -7.70
CA ILE A 47 3.82 3.73 -8.85
C ILE A 47 2.43 4.28 -8.48
N LEU A 48 2.06 4.18 -7.20
CA LEU A 48 0.76 4.62 -6.70
C LEU A 48 0.73 6.12 -6.32
N MET A 49 1.90 6.74 -6.10
CA MET A 49 2.12 8.14 -5.70
C MET A 49 3.42 8.66 -6.29
#